data_AF-A0A957R130-F1
#
_entry.id   AF-A0A957R130-F1
#
_cell.length_a   1.000
_cell.length_b   1.000
_cell.length_c   1.000
_cell.angle_alpha   90.00
_cell.angle_beta   90.00
_cell.angle_gamma   90.00
#
_symmetry.space_group_name_H-M   'P 1'
#
loop_
_entity.id
_entity.type
_entity.pdbx_description
1 polymer ?
#
loop_
_entity_poly.entity_id
_entity_poly.type
_entity_poly.pdbx_seq_one_letter_code
_entity_poly.pdbx_strand_id
1 'polypeptide(L)'
;EQRPAQPPAQGDNSNLPWVTEPGSAIAAMLAQPDHLGWGSGVATRAVRRAWAHQQRRHQETTTDPKPPAPAAVPSPATAPTSDIPQPTGELHLLPDLALAMLKQDLAAPGRLWWLLRHLDRDGRGWHEQGRIRRLFTKTAWRFCGRRQLANLLKDGQGTFWSFGRGRIWLFSAGRVAHKLGVDHASYRPVAVPIQGLLGKVGLVRAHFYASYHSARANGNGVGMPVARETIAALTGVEPHAQRDYENRLGLAVQTNIAVGEAIQPGPEGEALAQERAWRHGRALFTLVDYQGKQGEKGHRYHAWQLPNSYGALHEAQSRGKRRRVNRQLMDLQEKGAGNDRVGRRYFANGKLLDRARGPLHVD
;
A
#
# COMPACT_ATOMS: atom_id res chain seq x y z
N GLU A 1 54.62 -2.25 -36.38
CA GLU A 1 54.76 -2.68 -34.97
C GLU A 1 53.38 -3.06 -34.45
N GLN A 2 53.00 -4.33 -34.66
CA GLN A 2 53.02 -5.44 -33.69
C GLN A 2 51.83 -5.44 -32.72
N ARG A 3 50.76 -6.14 -33.17
CA ARG A 3 49.70 -6.73 -32.34
C ARG A 3 50.25 -7.95 -31.58
N PRO A 4 49.86 -8.19 -30.32
CA PRO A 4 49.94 -9.53 -29.72
C PRO A 4 48.60 -10.26 -29.93
N ALA A 5 48.58 -11.39 -30.65
CA ALA A 5 48.85 -12.75 -30.20
C ALA A 5 47.58 -13.47 -29.67
N GLN A 6 46.93 -14.23 -30.56
CA GLN A 6 45.97 -15.29 -30.25
C GLN A 6 46.70 -16.55 -29.78
N PRO A 7 46.10 -17.34 -28.86
CA PRO A 7 46.36 -18.78 -28.74
C PRO A 7 45.11 -19.62 -29.11
N PRO A 8 45.26 -20.96 -29.25
CA PRO A 8 44.65 -21.72 -30.34
C PRO A 8 43.37 -22.51 -30.00
N ALA A 9 42.94 -23.24 -31.02
CA ALA A 9 41.68 -23.94 -31.25
C ALA A 9 41.36 -25.16 -30.37
N GLN A 10 40.06 -25.49 -30.41
CA GLN A 10 39.44 -26.82 -30.45
C GLN A 10 39.63 -27.78 -29.26
N GLY A 11 38.56 -27.89 -28.47
CA GLY A 11 38.19 -29.10 -27.75
C GLY A 11 36.78 -29.53 -28.17
N ASP A 12 36.71 -30.62 -28.92
CA ASP A 12 35.51 -31.40 -29.22
C ASP A 12 34.89 -31.91 -27.90
N ASN A 13 33.59 -31.72 -27.71
CA ASN A 13 32.87 -32.29 -26.56
C ASN A 13 31.50 -32.81 -27.01
N SER A 14 31.56 -33.76 -27.93
CA SER A 14 30.48 -34.65 -28.30
C SER A 14 30.42 -35.85 -27.32
N ASN A 15 29.74 -35.69 -26.18
CA ASN A 15 28.98 -36.75 -25.49
C ASN A 15 28.50 -36.31 -24.09
N LEU A 16 27.21 -36.02 -23.95
CA LEU A 16 26.51 -36.05 -22.66
C LEU A 16 25.14 -36.72 -22.84
N PRO A 17 24.96 -37.97 -22.36
CA PRO A 17 23.67 -38.64 -22.38
C PRO A 17 22.94 -38.34 -21.06
N TRP A 18 21.99 -37.40 -21.08
CA TRP A 18 20.93 -37.37 -20.06
C TRP A 18 19.70 -36.62 -20.61
N VAL A 19 18.97 -37.28 -21.50
CA VAL A 19 17.53 -37.04 -21.63
C VAL A 19 16.87 -38.29 -21.10
N THR A 20 16.66 -38.35 -19.78
CA THR A 20 15.81 -39.36 -19.17
C THR A 20 14.36 -38.97 -19.39
N GLU A 21 13.64 -39.81 -20.12
CA GLU A 21 12.18 -39.72 -20.24
C GLU A 21 11.53 -39.70 -18.85
N PRO A 22 10.46 -38.92 -18.63
CA PRO A 22 9.82 -38.78 -17.32
C PRO A 22 9.28 -40.10 -16.73
N GLY A 23 9.17 -41.18 -17.52
CA GLY A 23 8.82 -42.51 -17.03
C GLY A 23 9.96 -43.26 -16.33
N SER A 24 11.22 -42.97 -16.66
CA SER A 24 12.41 -43.69 -16.16
C SER A 24 12.75 -43.34 -14.71
N ALA A 25 12.54 -42.09 -14.30
CA ALA A 25 12.79 -41.64 -12.93
C ALA A 25 11.84 -42.29 -11.90
N ILE A 26 10.62 -42.67 -12.33
CA ILE A 26 9.61 -43.27 -11.46
C ILE A 26 9.94 -44.73 -11.15
N ALA A 27 10.41 -45.48 -12.16
CA ALA A 27 10.86 -46.85 -11.98
C ALA A 27 12.11 -46.95 -11.07
N ALA A 28 13.03 -45.99 -11.19
CA ALA A 28 14.22 -45.92 -10.33
C ALA A 28 13.91 -45.55 -8.87
N MET A 29 12.82 -44.79 -8.63
CA MET A 29 12.42 -44.39 -7.27
C MET A 29 11.65 -45.49 -6.52
N LEU A 30 10.95 -46.37 -7.25
CA LEU A 30 10.24 -47.53 -6.68
C LEU A 30 11.16 -48.71 -6.35
N ALA A 31 12.38 -48.72 -6.88
CA ALA A 31 13.40 -49.73 -6.59
C ALA A 31 14.24 -49.43 -5.33
N GLN A 32 13.93 -48.36 -4.57
CA GLN A 32 14.69 -47.99 -3.38
C GLN A 32 14.22 -48.74 -2.11
N PRO A 33 15.14 -49.06 -1.18
CA PRO A 33 14.85 -49.79 0.05
C PRO A 33 13.77 -49.11 0.91
N ASP A 34 13.08 -49.89 1.75
CA ASP A 34 11.96 -49.42 2.58
C ASP A 34 12.29 -48.30 3.57
N HIS A 35 13.57 -48.04 3.79
CA HIS A 35 14.05 -46.88 4.51
C HIS A 35 15.19 -46.20 3.75
N LEU A 36 15.08 -44.89 3.55
CA LEU A 36 16.10 -44.10 2.85
C LEU A 36 17.30 -43.73 3.73
N GLY A 37 17.44 -44.33 4.92
CA GLY A 37 18.50 -44.00 5.88
C GLY A 37 18.25 -42.71 6.70
N TRP A 38 17.08 -42.09 6.57
CA TRP A 38 16.69 -40.87 7.31
C TRP A 38 15.87 -41.17 8.58
N GLY A 39 16.07 -42.33 9.20
CA GLY A 39 15.60 -42.63 10.56
C GLY A 39 14.10 -42.46 10.86
N SER A 40 13.21 -42.55 9.87
CA SER A 40 11.76 -42.45 10.11
C SER A 40 10.97 -43.22 9.08
N GLY A 41 10.58 -44.46 9.41
CA GLY A 41 9.63 -45.23 8.62
C GLY A 41 8.25 -44.55 8.48
N VAL A 42 7.94 -43.60 9.37
CA VAL A 42 6.71 -42.79 9.31
C VAL A 42 6.77 -41.77 8.16
N ALA A 43 7.90 -41.10 7.94
CA ALA A 43 8.06 -40.13 6.86
C ALA A 43 7.97 -40.80 5.48
N THR A 44 8.63 -41.95 5.30
CA THR A 44 8.57 -42.73 4.05
C THR A 44 7.14 -43.20 3.74
N ARG A 45 6.40 -43.67 4.76
CA ARG A 45 4.98 -44.07 4.60
C ARG A 45 4.08 -42.89 4.24
N ALA A 46 4.31 -41.70 4.81
CA ALA A 46 3.54 -40.50 4.50
C ALA A 46 3.75 -40.05 3.05
N VAL A 47 5.00 -40.05 2.57
CA VAL A 47 5.34 -39.71 1.18
C VAL A 47 4.74 -40.73 0.21
N ARG A 48 4.87 -42.04 0.48
CA ARG A 48 4.27 -43.10 -0.35
C ARG A 48 2.72 -42.98 -0.41
N ARG A 49 2.06 -42.65 0.70
CA ARG A 49 0.59 -42.42 0.74
C ARG A 49 0.17 -41.19 -0.06
N ALA A 50 0.88 -40.07 0.08
CA ALA A 50 0.58 -38.85 -0.69
C ALA A 50 0.72 -39.09 -2.20
N TRP A 51 1.72 -39.87 -2.60
CA TRP A 51 1.98 -40.19 -3.99
C TRP A 51 0.93 -41.15 -4.58
N ALA A 52 0.54 -42.20 -3.85
CA ALA A 52 -0.55 -43.09 -4.26
C ALA A 52 -1.89 -42.35 -4.45
N HIS A 53 -2.15 -41.34 -3.62
CA HIS A 53 -3.34 -40.50 -3.73
C HIS A 53 -3.31 -39.57 -4.96
N GLN A 54 -2.12 -39.14 -5.39
CA GLN A 54 -1.94 -38.34 -6.60
C GLN A 54 -2.11 -39.17 -7.87
N GLN A 55 -1.66 -40.43 -7.87
CA GLN A 55 -1.86 -41.33 -9.02
C GLN A 55 -3.33 -41.73 -9.22
N ARG A 56 -4.10 -41.97 -8.14
CA ARG A 56 -5.55 -42.24 -8.27
C ARG A 56 -6.30 -41.07 -8.92
N ARG A 57 -5.94 -39.82 -8.59
CA ARG A 57 -6.52 -38.64 -9.22
C ARG A 57 -6.20 -38.51 -10.71
N HIS A 58 -5.05 -39.01 -11.15
CA HIS A 58 -4.69 -39.04 -12.57
C HIS A 58 -5.32 -40.21 -13.33
N GLN A 59 -5.73 -41.28 -12.65
CA GLN A 59 -6.46 -42.40 -13.27
C GLN A 59 -7.98 -42.17 -13.33
N GLU A 60 -8.56 -41.38 -12.43
CA GLU A 60 -9.98 -41.00 -12.45
C GLU A 60 -10.35 -40.00 -13.57
N THR A 61 -9.40 -39.60 -14.42
CA THR A 61 -9.64 -38.69 -15.57
C THR A 61 -9.56 -39.36 -16.94
N THR A 62 -9.48 -40.69 -17.00
CA THR A 62 -9.55 -41.46 -18.26
C THR A 62 -10.76 -42.38 -18.25
N THR A 63 -11.94 -41.81 -18.47
CA THR A 63 -13.13 -42.55 -18.95
C THR A 63 -13.21 -42.33 -20.45
N ASP A 64 -13.23 -43.43 -21.20
CA ASP A 64 -13.20 -43.46 -22.67
C ASP A 64 -14.38 -42.70 -23.32
N PRO A 65 -14.18 -42.08 -24.49
CA PRO A 65 -15.20 -41.33 -25.21
C PRO A 65 -16.06 -42.21 -26.12
N LYS A 66 -17.36 -41.93 -26.11
CA LYS A 66 -18.36 -42.38 -27.10
C LYS A 66 -18.02 -41.81 -28.50
N PRO A 67 -18.13 -42.58 -29.59
CA PRO A 67 -17.74 -42.11 -30.93
C PRO A 67 -18.68 -41.02 -31.47
N PRO A 68 -18.17 -39.96 -32.13
CA PRO A 68 -18.99 -38.85 -32.63
C PRO A 68 -19.55 -39.09 -34.05
N ALA A 69 -20.76 -38.58 -34.25
CA ALA A 69 -21.41 -38.37 -35.54
C ALA A 69 -20.72 -37.22 -36.32
N PRO A 70 -20.95 -37.07 -37.65
CA PRO A 70 -20.02 -36.39 -38.54
C PRO A 70 -19.97 -34.86 -38.37
N ALA A 71 -18.72 -34.39 -38.34
CA ALA A 71 -18.15 -33.06 -38.52
C ALA A 71 -19.10 -31.86 -38.75
N ALA A 72 -19.33 -31.09 -37.69
CA ALA A 72 -19.51 -29.63 -37.80
C ALA A 72 -18.14 -28.97 -37.58
N VAL A 73 -17.74 -28.13 -38.54
CA VAL A 73 -16.47 -27.36 -38.53
C VAL A 73 -16.37 -26.55 -37.23
N PRO A 74 -15.36 -26.78 -36.37
CA PRO A 74 -15.21 -25.98 -35.16
C PRO A 74 -14.74 -24.57 -35.55
N SER A 75 -15.61 -23.60 -35.31
CA SER A 75 -15.23 -22.18 -35.25
C SER A 75 -14.02 -21.99 -34.31
N PRO A 76 -13.07 -21.12 -34.65
CA PRO A 76 -11.86 -20.93 -33.86
C PRO A 76 -12.22 -20.57 -32.43
N ALA A 77 -11.75 -21.41 -31.50
CA ALA A 77 -11.91 -21.21 -30.07
C ALA A 77 -11.38 -19.83 -29.70
N THR A 78 -12.29 -18.93 -29.33
CA THR A 78 -11.99 -17.65 -28.70
C THR A 78 -11.07 -17.91 -27.52
N ALA A 79 -9.83 -17.42 -27.60
CA ALA A 79 -8.85 -17.51 -26.52
C ALA A 79 -9.47 -17.03 -25.19
N PRO A 80 -9.10 -17.62 -24.03
CA PRO A 80 -9.61 -17.19 -22.74
C PRO A 80 -9.27 -15.71 -22.53
N THR A 81 -10.27 -14.86 -22.72
CA THR A 81 -10.22 -13.44 -22.40
C THR A 81 -9.76 -13.32 -20.95
N SER A 82 -8.60 -12.72 -20.76
CA SER A 82 -7.98 -12.60 -19.45
C SER A 82 -8.93 -11.87 -18.49
N ASP A 83 -9.33 -12.53 -17.40
CA ASP A 83 -10.11 -11.97 -16.28
C ASP A 83 -9.32 -10.89 -15.53
N ILE A 84 -9.10 -9.75 -16.19
CA ILE A 84 -8.51 -8.57 -15.58
C ILE A 84 -9.69 -7.78 -15.00
N PRO A 85 -9.79 -7.65 -13.67
CA PRO A 85 -10.89 -6.92 -13.05
C PRO A 85 -10.90 -5.48 -13.57
N GLN A 86 -12.07 -4.89 -13.75
CA GLN A 86 -12.16 -3.47 -14.12
C GLN A 86 -11.75 -2.57 -12.94
N PRO A 87 -11.11 -1.41 -13.19
CA PRO A 87 -10.69 -0.47 -12.15
C PRO A 87 -11.88 0.37 -11.63
N THR A 88 -12.92 -0.30 -11.13
CA THR A 88 -14.12 0.34 -10.59
C THR A 88 -14.23 0.14 -9.08
N GLY A 89 -14.89 1.10 -8.42
CA GLY A 89 -15.11 1.08 -6.97
C GLY A 89 -14.10 1.90 -6.17
N GLU A 90 -14.05 1.60 -4.89
CA GLU A 90 -13.34 2.39 -3.88
C GLU A 90 -12.35 1.53 -3.10
N LEU A 91 -11.32 2.18 -2.59
CA LEU A 91 -10.36 1.59 -1.67
C LEU A 91 -10.45 2.29 -0.32
N HIS A 92 -10.25 1.52 0.75
CA HIS A 92 -10.30 2.08 2.10
C HIS A 92 -8.89 2.51 2.47
N LEU A 93 -8.65 3.81 2.37
CA LEU A 93 -7.39 4.45 2.67
C LEU A 93 -7.34 4.82 4.15
N LEU A 94 -6.18 4.67 4.78
CA LEU A 94 -5.93 5.15 6.13
C LEU A 94 -5.28 6.54 6.05
N PRO A 95 -5.94 7.60 6.55
CA PRO A 95 -5.42 8.96 6.43
C PRO A 95 -4.04 9.14 7.05
N ASP A 96 -3.78 8.57 8.23
CA ASP A 96 -2.46 8.69 8.88
C ASP A 96 -1.30 8.20 7.98
N LEU A 97 -1.50 7.09 7.26
CA LEU A 97 -0.50 6.58 6.33
C LEU A 97 -0.37 7.49 5.10
N ALA A 98 -1.49 8.00 4.58
CA ALA A 98 -1.47 8.90 3.43
C ALA A 98 -0.78 10.23 3.75
N LEU A 99 -0.99 10.77 4.95
CA LEU A 99 -0.30 11.96 5.41
C LEU A 99 1.20 11.71 5.59
N ALA A 100 1.59 10.57 6.17
CA ALA A 100 3.01 10.22 6.28
C ALA A 100 3.66 10.02 4.90
N MET A 101 2.94 9.43 3.95
CA MET A 101 3.39 9.35 2.55
C MET A 101 3.54 10.73 1.89
N LEU A 102 2.67 11.70 2.19
CA LEU A 102 2.83 13.08 1.70
C LEU A 102 4.06 13.75 2.32
N LYS A 103 4.21 13.64 3.64
CA LYS A 103 5.28 14.27 4.40
C LYS A 103 6.68 13.78 3.99
N GLN A 104 6.80 12.52 3.57
CA GLN A 104 8.04 11.91 3.11
C GLN A 104 8.19 11.88 1.58
N ASP A 105 7.31 12.55 0.83
CA ASP A 105 7.30 12.53 -0.64
C ASP A 105 7.12 11.14 -1.29
N LEU A 106 6.56 10.18 -0.55
CA LEU A 106 6.33 8.80 -0.97
C LEU A 106 4.93 8.56 -1.56
N ALA A 107 4.23 9.61 -2.00
CA ALA A 107 2.87 9.49 -2.52
C ALA A 107 2.76 8.58 -3.75
N ALA A 108 3.75 8.63 -4.66
CA ALA A 108 3.73 7.82 -5.88
C ALA A 108 3.93 6.32 -5.64
N PRO A 109 4.95 5.86 -4.88
CA PRO A 109 5.06 4.46 -4.50
C PRO A 109 3.97 4.03 -3.52
N GLY A 110 3.52 4.91 -2.63
CA GLY A 110 2.40 4.67 -1.71
C GLY A 110 1.07 4.40 -2.43
N ARG A 111 0.79 5.14 -3.52
CA ARG A 111 -0.32 4.83 -4.43
C ARG A 111 -0.24 3.40 -4.95
N LEU A 112 0.93 2.99 -5.46
CA LEU A 112 1.08 1.65 -6.03
C LEU A 112 0.81 0.58 -4.97
N TRP A 113 1.28 0.80 -3.73
CA TRP A 113 0.99 -0.09 -2.61
C TRP A 113 -0.51 -0.21 -2.32
N TRP A 114 -1.25 0.90 -2.28
CA TRP A 114 -2.71 0.87 -2.09
C TRP A 114 -3.43 0.10 -3.19
N LEU A 115 -3.05 0.31 -4.46
CA LEU A 115 -3.62 -0.41 -5.60
C LEU A 115 -3.31 -1.91 -5.54
N LEU A 116 -2.06 -2.28 -5.22
CA LEU A 116 -1.67 -3.69 -5.08
C LEU A 116 -2.42 -4.39 -3.95
N ARG A 117 -2.68 -3.70 -2.84
CA ARG A 117 -3.49 -4.24 -1.73
C ARG A 117 -4.94 -4.40 -2.11
N HIS A 118 -5.51 -3.47 -2.87
CA HIS A 118 -6.88 -3.59 -3.35
C HIS A 118 -7.04 -4.80 -4.29
N LEU A 119 -6.02 -5.08 -5.11
CA LEU A 119 -6.00 -6.25 -5.99
C LEU A 119 -5.80 -7.58 -5.26
N ASP A 120 -5.25 -7.57 -4.05
CA ASP A 120 -5.04 -8.76 -3.23
C ASP A 120 -6.30 -9.14 -2.42
N ARG A 121 -7.37 -9.52 -3.12
CA ARG A 121 -8.65 -9.91 -2.51
C ARG A 121 -8.53 -11.16 -1.63
N ASP A 122 -7.64 -12.06 -2.00
CA ASP A 122 -7.38 -13.32 -1.29
C ASP A 122 -6.46 -13.14 -0.07
N GLY A 123 -5.89 -11.94 0.13
CA GLY A 123 -5.01 -11.63 1.25
C GLY A 123 -3.69 -12.41 1.24
N ARG A 124 -3.19 -12.80 0.06
CA ARG A 124 -1.96 -13.58 -0.11
C ARG A 124 -0.72 -12.80 0.35
N GLY A 125 -0.78 -11.47 0.28
CA GLY A 125 0.31 -10.57 0.64
C GLY A 125 1.43 -10.51 -0.41
N TRP A 126 1.22 -11.04 -1.62
CA TRP A 126 2.21 -10.97 -2.69
C TRP A 126 1.59 -10.98 -4.09
N HIS A 127 2.32 -10.44 -5.06
CA HIS A 127 1.97 -10.49 -6.48
C HIS A 127 3.14 -10.91 -7.35
N GLU A 128 2.86 -11.59 -8.47
CA GLU A 128 3.87 -11.89 -9.47
C GLU A 128 4.30 -10.62 -10.22
N GLN A 129 5.61 -10.37 -10.32
CA GLN A 129 6.13 -9.12 -10.91
C GLN A 129 5.73 -8.97 -12.39
N GLY A 130 5.74 -10.06 -13.16
CA GLY A 130 5.33 -10.06 -14.57
C GLY A 130 3.88 -9.64 -14.76
N ARG A 131 2.98 -10.17 -13.91
CA ARG A 131 1.55 -9.82 -13.90
C ARG A 131 1.34 -8.33 -13.59
N ILE A 132 1.98 -7.81 -12.54
CA ILE A 132 1.89 -6.40 -12.14
C ILE A 132 2.40 -5.45 -13.22
N ARG A 133 3.52 -5.80 -13.86
CA ARG A 133 4.06 -5.02 -14.98
C ARG A 133 3.08 -4.95 -16.14
N ARG A 134 2.46 -6.06 -16.53
CA ARG A 134 1.45 -6.07 -17.60
C ARG A 134 0.23 -5.24 -17.20
N LEU A 135 -0.27 -5.43 -15.99
CA LEU A 135 -1.47 -4.76 -15.48
C LEU A 135 -1.34 -3.23 -15.51
N PHE A 136 -0.33 -2.66 -14.84
CA PHE A 136 -0.22 -1.20 -14.71
C PHE A 136 0.39 -0.48 -15.93
N THR A 137 0.74 -1.20 -17.01
CA THR A 137 1.32 -0.58 -18.23
C THR A 137 0.55 -0.84 -19.51
N LYS A 138 -0.32 -1.85 -19.57
CA LYS A 138 -1.00 -2.27 -20.81
C LYS A 138 -2.52 -2.37 -20.71
N THR A 139 -3.13 -2.21 -19.53
CA THR A 139 -4.58 -2.43 -19.34
C THR A 139 -5.28 -1.15 -18.88
N ALA A 140 -6.58 -1.25 -18.58
CA ALA A 140 -7.35 -0.16 -17.98
C ALA A 140 -6.80 0.32 -16.61
N TRP A 141 -5.95 -0.47 -15.94
CA TRP A 141 -5.25 -0.06 -14.72
C TRP A 141 -4.01 0.79 -14.97
N ARG A 142 -3.71 1.13 -16.23
CA ARG A 142 -2.51 1.87 -16.57
C ARG A 142 -2.53 3.27 -15.96
N PHE A 143 -1.52 3.56 -15.14
CA PHE A 143 -1.25 4.92 -14.64
C PHE A 143 0.17 5.41 -14.94
N CYS A 144 1.07 4.54 -15.42
CA CYS A 144 2.46 4.91 -15.73
C CYS A 144 3.06 4.03 -16.84
N GLY A 145 4.23 4.44 -17.36
CA GLY A 145 5.02 3.65 -18.30
C GLY A 145 5.92 2.61 -17.60
N ARG A 146 6.49 1.67 -18.37
CA ARG A 146 7.35 0.59 -17.82
C ARG A 146 8.55 1.10 -17.02
N ARG A 147 9.26 2.10 -17.53
CA ARG A 147 10.43 2.69 -16.85
C ARG A 147 10.02 3.33 -15.52
N GLN A 148 8.94 4.11 -15.54
CA GLN A 148 8.42 4.75 -14.33
C GLN A 148 7.94 3.70 -13.32
N LEU A 149 7.25 2.64 -13.75
CA LEU A 149 6.86 1.55 -12.87
C LEU A 149 8.08 0.87 -12.23
N ALA A 150 9.16 0.64 -12.99
CA ALA A 150 10.39 0.09 -12.45
C ALA A 150 11.03 1.01 -11.39
N ASN A 151 11.05 2.32 -11.63
CA ASN A 151 11.51 3.30 -10.65
C ASN A 151 10.63 3.27 -9.39
N LEU A 152 9.30 3.35 -9.54
CA LEU A 152 8.38 3.28 -8.39
C LEU A 152 8.55 2.00 -7.57
N LEU A 153 8.76 0.87 -8.24
CA LEU A 153 9.04 -0.41 -7.61
C LEU A 153 10.35 -0.40 -6.83
N LYS A 154 11.39 0.26 -7.35
CA LYS A 154 12.66 0.46 -6.65
C LYS A 154 12.48 1.41 -5.46
N ASP A 155 11.82 2.55 -5.64
CA ASP A 155 11.65 3.58 -4.61
C ASP A 155 10.83 3.08 -3.42
N GLY A 156 9.85 2.20 -3.66
CA GLY A 156 9.05 1.62 -2.58
C GLY A 156 9.63 0.36 -1.94
N GLN A 157 10.74 -0.18 -2.46
CA GLN A 157 11.41 -1.35 -1.90
C GLN A 157 11.90 -1.04 -0.48
N GLY A 158 11.66 -1.96 0.46
CA GLY A 158 12.06 -1.78 1.86
C GLY A 158 11.10 -0.91 2.67
N THR A 159 10.20 -0.16 2.04
CA THR A 159 9.15 0.63 2.73
C THR A 159 7.76 0.01 2.58
N PHE A 160 7.37 -0.34 1.35
CA PHE A 160 6.03 -0.86 1.04
C PHE A 160 6.02 -2.35 0.70
N TRP A 161 7.13 -2.85 0.19
CA TRP A 161 7.28 -4.26 -0.21
C TRP A 161 8.74 -4.71 -0.16
N SER A 162 8.93 -6.00 -0.43
CA SER A 162 10.22 -6.62 -0.72
C SER A 162 10.15 -7.46 -1.98
N PHE A 163 11.27 -7.67 -2.65
CA PHE A 163 11.39 -8.53 -3.82
C PHE A 163 12.00 -9.88 -3.46
N GLY A 164 11.50 -10.94 -4.09
CA GLY A 164 12.13 -12.26 -4.01
C GLY A 164 11.46 -13.27 -4.94
N ARG A 165 12.26 -14.07 -5.64
CA ARG A 165 11.79 -15.18 -6.52
C ARG A 165 10.75 -14.72 -7.56
N GLY A 166 10.96 -13.56 -8.20
CA GLY A 166 10.03 -13.01 -9.20
C GLY A 166 8.70 -12.47 -8.62
N ARG A 167 8.58 -12.38 -7.29
CA ARG A 167 7.39 -11.90 -6.58
C ARG A 167 7.67 -10.61 -5.82
N ILE A 168 6.60 -9.83 -5.66
CA ILE A 168 6.53 -8.60 -4.88
C ILE A 168 5.76 -8.93 -3.61
N TRP A 169 6.43 -8.97 -2.46
CA TRP A 169 5.83 -9.26 -1.16
C TRP A 169 5.41 -7.96 -0.48
N LEU A 170 4.12 -7.73 -0.34
CA LEU A 170 3.55 -6.53 0.26
C LEU A 170 3.71 -6.54 1.77
N PHE A 171 4.07 -5.40 2.33
CA PHE A 171 4.05 -5.23 3.78
C PHE A 171 2.63 -4.97 4.30
N SER A 172 2.37 -5.45 5.51
CA SER A 172 1.12 -5.18 6.24
C SER A 172 0.97 -3.68 6.51
N ALA A 173 -0.26 -3.23 6.78
CA ALA A 173 -0.51 -1.80 7.00
C ALA A 173 0.19 -1.30 8.26
N GLY A 174 0.23 -2.10 9.34
CA GLY A 174 1.03 -1.79 10.52
C GLY A 174 2.54 -1.73 10.24
N ARG A 175 3.08 -2.64 9.40
CA ARG A 175 4.52 -2.59 9.04
C ARG A 175 4.87 -1.36 8.20
N VAL A 176 4.00 -0.99 7.26
CA VAL A 176 4.16 0.25 6.49
C VAL A 176 4.03 1.48 7.38
N ALA A 177 3.04 1.53 8.26
CA ALA A 177 2.86 2.61 9.23
C ALA A 177 4.13 2.79 10.09
N HIS A 178 4.65 1.71 10.66
CA HIS A 178 5.90 1.73 11.42
C HIS A 178 7.08 2.25 10.59
N LYS A 179 7.24 1.78 9.35
CA LYS A 179 8.31 2.24 8.44
C LYS A 179 8.18 3.70 8.02
N LEU A 180 6.97 4.24 8.02
CA LEU A 180 6.69 5.66 7.80
C LEU A 180 6.76 6.49 9.09
N GLY A 181 7.16 5.91 10.24
CA GLY A 181 7.22 6.62 11.51
C GLY A 181 5.85 7.04 12.06
N VAL A 182 4.80 6.27 11.74
CA VAL A 182 3.45 6.47 12.29
C VAL A 182 3.30 5.62 13.54
N ASP A 183 3.27 6.26 14.70
CA ASP A 183 3.14 5.58 16.00
C ASP A 183 1.73 5.03 16.23
N HIS A 184 0.72 5.75 15.76
CA HIS A 184 -0.68 5.40 15.97
C HIS A 184 -1.57 5.89 14.82
N ALA A 185 -2.45 5.03 14.31
CA ALA A 185 -3.48 5.45 13.36
C ALA A 185 -4.66 6.06 14.13
N SER A 186 -4.79 7.38 14.06
CA SER A 186 -5.79 8.16 14.80
C SER A 186 -7.10 8.28 14.01
N TYR A 187 -7.00 8.42 12.69
CA TYR A 187 -8.13 8.76 11.84
C TYR A 187 -8.95 7.53 11.43
N ARG A 188 -10.24 7.76 11.13
CA ARG A 188 -11.09 6.72 10.53
C ARG A 188 -10.61 6.47 9.10
N PRO A 189 -10.62 5.22 8.61
CA PRO A 189 -10.36 4.97 7.20
C PRO A 189 -11.40 5.72 6.35
N VAL A 190 -11.04 6.10 5.14
CA VAL A 190 -11.94 6.78 4.20
C VAL A 190 -11.98 6.05 2.87
N ALA A 191 -13.12 6.09 2.18
CA ALA A 191 -13.27 5.48 0.87
C ALA A 191 -12.81 6.46 -0.23
N VAL A 192 -11.80 6.04 -1.00
CA VAL A 192 -11.22 6.84 -2.09
C VAL A 192 -11.49 6.11 -3.41
N PRO A 193 -11.98 6.80 -4.45
CA PRO A 193 -12.23 6.17 -5.74
C PRO A 193 -10.91 5.71 -6.38
N ILE A 194 -10.90 4.49 -6.93
CA ILE A 194 -9.71 3.92 -7.59
C ILE A 194 -9.22 4.83 -8.73
N GLN A 195 -10.14 5.45 -9.46
CA GLN A 195 -9.84 6.38 -10.55
C GLN A 195 -9.01 7.58 -10.08
N GLY A 196 -9.27 8.08 -8.87
CA GLY A 196 -8.47 9.15 -8.25
C GLY A 196 -7.01 8.75 -8.03
N LEU A 197 -6.76 7.46 -7.76
CA LEU A 197 -5.41 6.93 -7.64
C LEU A 197 -4.77 6.61 -9.00
N LEU A 198 -5.53 6.21 -10.00
CA LEU A 198 -4.99 5.95 -11.35
C LEU A 198 -4.61 7.22 -12.13
N GLY A 199 -5.03 8.39 -11.66
CA GLY A 199 -4.68 9.67 -12.25
C GLY A 199 -3.22 10.11 -12.09
N LYS A 200 -2.96 11.38 -12.45
CA LYS A 200 -1.65 12.02 -12.28
C LYS A 200 -1.25 12.07 -10.80
N VAL A 201 0.06 12.04 -10.51
CA VAL A 201 0.55 12.05 -9.12
C VAL A 201 0.06 13.26 -8.31
N GLY A 202 -0.12 14.42 -8.94
CA GLY A 202 -0.71 15.59 -8.26
C GLY A 202 -2.15 15.37 -7.79
N LEU A 203 -2.97 14.62 -8.54
CA LEU A 203 -4.33 14.26 -8.14
C LEU A 203 -4.32 13.25 -6.99
N VAL A 204 -3.38 12.29 -7.04
CA VAL A 204 -3.16 11.33 -5.95
C VAL A 204 -2.80 12.05 -4.65
N ARG A 205 -1.87 13.01 -4.71
CA ARG A 205 -1.50 13.83 -3.55
C ARG A 205 -2.69 14.61 -3.02
N ALA A 206 -3.51 15.16 -3.91
CA ALA A 206 -4.74 15.86 -3.53
C ALA A 206 -5.72 14.91 -2.81
N HIS A 207 -5.90 13.66 -3.27
CA HIS A 207 -6.74 12.68 -2.56
C HIS A 207 -6.16 12.28 -1.20
N PHE A 208 -4.84 12.13 -1.09
CA PHE A 208 -4.18 11.87 0.18
C PHE A 208 -4.40 13.04 1.15
N TYR A 209 -4.32 14.28 0.66
CA TYR A 209 -4.63 15.48 1.42
C TYR A 209 -6.11 15.53 1.84
N ALA A 210 -7.05 15.32 0.91
CA ALA A 210 -8.49 15.34 1.16
C ALA A 210 -8.95 14.25 2.15
N SER A 211 -8.21 13.14 2.24
CA SER A 211 -8.49 12.07 3.19
C SER A 211 -8.45 12.52 4.65
N TYR A 212 -7.59 13.49 4.97
CA TYR A 212 -7.50 14.09 6.31
C TYR A 212 -8.76 14.86 6.68
N HIS A 213 -9.24 15.73 5.78
CA HIS A 213 -10.46 16.51 5.99
C HIS A 213 -11.68 15.61 6.12
N SER A 214 -11.75 14.61 5.26
CA SER A 214 -12.84 13.64 5.23
C SER A 214 -12.91 12.80 6.51
N ALA A 215 -11.75 12.46 7.11
CA ALA A 215 -11.72 11.72 8.37
C ALA A 215 -12.01 12.57 9.63
N ARG A 216 -11.95 13.90 9.51
CA ARG A 216 -12.29 14.86 10.57
C ARG A 216 -13.72 15.36 10.50
N ALA A 217 -14.41 15.14 9.38
CA ALA A 217 -15.79 15.57 9.22
C ALA A 217 -16.71 14.89 10.22
N ASN A 218 -17.65 15.69 10.75
CA ASN A 218 -18.73 15.22 11.59
C ASN A 218 -19.93 14.79 10.73
N GLY A 219 -21.08 14.52 11.37
CA GLY A 219 -22.31 14.13 10.66
C GLY A 219 -22.82 15.14 9.63
N ASN A 220 -22.37 16.41 9.71
CA ASN A 220 -22.76 17.48 8.78
C ASN A 220 -21.77 17.63 7.62
N GLY A 221 -20.80 16.71 7.48
CA GLY A 221 -19.84 16.73 6.37
C GLY A 221 -18.76 17.82 6.47
N VAL A 222 -18.71 18.58 7.57
CA VAL A 222 -17.70 19.64 7.80
C VAL A 222 -16.92 19.32 9.06
N GLY A 223 -15.58 19.38 8.99
CA GLY A 223 -14.71 19.17 10.15
C GLY A 223 -14.59 20.41 11.03
N MET A 224 -14.13 20.23 12.27
CA MET A 224 -13.75 21.37 13.13
C MET A 224 -12.72 22.26 12.40
N PRO A 225 -12.82 23.60 12.52
CA PRO A 225 -11.90 24.50 11.85
C PRO A 225 -10.42 24.18 12.14
N VAL A 226 -9.57 24.32 11.13
CA VAL A 226 -8.12 24.07 11.25
C VAL A 226 -7.32 25.06 10.42
N ALA A 227 -6.21 25.54 10.97
CA ALA A 227 -5.34 26.48 10.28
C ALA A 227 -4.51 25.75 9.21
N ARG A 228 -4.25 26.42 8.08
CA ARG A 228 -3.41 25.87 7.00
C ARG A 228 -2.01 25.52 7.47
N GLU A 229 -1.46 26.31 8.38
CA GLU A 229 -0.14 26.07 8.99
C GLU A 229 -0.13 24.76 9.80
N THR A 230 -1.19 24.49 10.56
CA THR A 230 -1.36 23.22 11.27
C THR A 230 -1.43 22.06 10.28
N ILE A 231 -2.18 22.21 9.18
CA ILE A 231 -2.22 21.16 8.14
C ILE A 231 -0.84 20.98 7.50
N ALA A 232 -0.09 22.06 7.26
CA ALA A 232 1.25 21.99 6.69
C ALA A 232 2.20 21.22 7.61
N ALA A 233 2.17 21.47 8.92
CA ALA A 233 2.97 20.76 9.90
C ALA A 233 2.65 19.24 9.95
N LEU A 234 1.37 18.88 9.80
CA LEU A 234 0.92 17.50 9.81
C LEU A 234 1.27 16.76 8.51
N THR A 235 1.05 17.41 7.37
CA THR A 235 1.10 16.76 6.04
C THR A 235 2.40 16.97 5.28
N GLY A 236 3.22 17.95 5.69
CA GLY A 236 4.37 18.44 4.93
C GLY A 236 4.00 19.23 3.67
N VAL A 237 2.72 19.54 3.44
CA VAL A 237 2.25 20.24 2.24
C VAL A 237 2.14 21.74 2.52
N GLU A 238 2.87 22.54 1.76
CA GLU A 238 2.87 24.00 1.87
C GLU A 238 1.50 24.64 1.53
N PRO A 239 1.16 25.81 2.10
CA PRO A 239 -0.14 26.46 1.90
C PRO A 239 -0.52 26.68 0.42
N HIS A 240 0.43 26.98 -0.46
CA HIS A 240 0.17 27.09 -1.90
C HIS A 240 -0.30 25.76 -2.49
N ALA A 241 0.45 24.68 -2.25
CA ALA A 241 0.09 23.35 -2.73
C ALA A 241 -1.22 22.83 -2.12
N GLN A 242 -1.56 23.22 -0.88
CA GLN A 242 -2.88 22.92 -0.29
C GLN A 242 -4.01 23.54 -1.11
N ARG A 243 -3.90 24.83 -1.48
CA ARG A 243 -4.89 25.51 -2.34
C ARG A 243 -5.00 24.83 -3.70
N ASP A 244 -3.88 24.44 -4.30
CA ASP A 244 -3.88 23.70 -5.56
C ASP A 244 -4.62 22.36 -5.45
N TYR A 245 -4.42 21.63 -4.35
CA TYR A 245 -5.10 20.35 -4.11
C TYR A 245 -6.60 20.53 -3.88
N GLU A 246 -6.98 21.57 -3.13
CA GLU A 246 -8.38 21.94 -2.91
C GLU A 246 -9.07 22.27 -4.22
N ASN A 247 -8.46 23.11 -5.05
CA ASN A 247 -8.98 23.49 -6.36
C ASN A 247 -9.09 22.29 -7.31
N ARG A 248 -8.08 21.41 -7.34
CA ARG A 248 -8.09 20.21 -8.20
C ARG A 248 -9.22 19.23 -7.89
N LEU A 249 -9.65 19.18 -6.62
CA LEU A 249 -10.70 18.28 -6.17
C LEU A 249 -12.06 18.97 -5.97
N GLY A 250 -12.13 20.29 -6.14
CA GLY A 250 -13.32 21.07 -5.81
C GLY A 250 -13.71 20.95 -4.34
N LEU A 251 -12.72 20.90 -3.43
CA LEU A 251 -13.00 20.84 -1.99
C LEU A 251 -13.73 22.11 -1.54
N ALA A 252 -14.85 21.93 -0.84
CA ALA A 252 -15.54 23.04 -0.19
C ALA A 252 -14.68 23.59 0.96
N VAL A 253 -14.17 24.81 0.81
CA VAL A 253 -13.39 25.51 1.83
C VAL A 253 -14.14 26.76 2.24
N GLN A 254 -14.44 26.87 3.53
CA GLN A 254 -15.02 28.07 4.11
C GLN A 254 -13.93 28.84 4.86
N THR A 255 -13.68 30.06 4.39
CA THR A 255 -12.78 30.99 5.09
C THR A 255 -13.54 31.59 6.27
N ASN A 256 -12.96 31.48 7.46
CA ASN A 256 -13.54 32.05 8.67
C ASN A 256 -12.78 33.32 9.03
N ILE A 257 -13.52 34.38 9.33
CA ILE A 257 -12.97 35.70 9.65
C ILE A 257 -13.65 36.18 10.92
N ALA A 258 -12.86 36.64 11.88
CA ALA A 258 -13.37 37.40 13.01
C ALA A 258 -13.31 38.89 12.67
N VAL A 259 -14.40 39.59 12.96
CA VAL A 259 -14.49 41.05 12.83
C VAL A 259 -14.45 41.64 14.24
N GLY A 260 -13.49 42.52 14.47
CA GLY A 260 -13.29 43.25 15.71
C GLY A 260 -13.83 44.67 15.62
N GLU A 261 -13.16 45.59 16.33
CA GLU A 261 -13.60 46.97 16.48
C GLU A 261 -13.50 47.79 15.18
N ALA A 262 -14.33 48.82 15.07
CA ALA A 262 -14.23 49.81 14.01
C ALA A 262 -12.91 50.58 14.16
N ILE A 263 -12.24 50.84 13.03
CA ILE A 263 -11.00 51.60 12.98
C ILE A 263 -11.34 53.07 13.20
N GLN A 264 -10.92 53.61 14.35
CA GLN A 264 -11.07 55.02 14.68
C GLN A 264 -9.84 55.82 14.19
N PRO A 265 -10.04 57.02 13.62
CA PRO A 265 -8.93 57.91 13.29
C PRO A 265 -8.37 58.55 14.57
N GLY A 266 -7.05 58.68 14.65
CA GLY A 266 -6.37 59.33 15.77
C GLY A 266 -5.45 58.39 16.57
N PRO A 267 -4.75 58.92 17.58
CA PRO A 267 -3.70 58.19 18.29
C PRO A 267 -4.21 56.96 19.06
N GLU A 268 -5.44 57.02 19.58
CA GLU A 268 -6.08 55.89 20.29
C GLU A 268 -6.36 54.72 19.33
N GLY A 269 -6.80 55.02 18.11
CA GLY A 269 -7.02 54.01 17.08
C GLY A 269 -5.72 53.36 16.58
N GLU A 270 -4.65 54.14 16.46
CA GLU A 270 -3.32 53.63 16.11
C GLU A 270 -2.75 52.70 17.20
N ALA A 271 -2.92 53.07 18.49
CA ALA A 271 -2.51 52.23 19.62
C ALA A 271 -3.28 50.89 19.63
N LEU A 272 -4.60 50.93 19.44
CA LEU A 272 -5.41 49.72 19.34
C LEU A 272 -5.01 48.85 18.15
N ALA A 273 -4.72 49.46 16.99
CA ALA A 273 -4.26 48.74 15.81
C ALA A 273 -2.93 48.01 16.07
N GLN A 274 -1.99 48.66 16.76
CA GLN A 274 -0.72 48.05 17.15
C GLN A 274 -0.92 46.89 18.15
N GLU A 275 -1.78 47.07 19.16
CA GLU A 275 -2.12 46.00 20.12
C GLU A 275 -2.73 44.78 19.41
N ARG A 276 -3.66 45.01 18.47
CA ARG A 276 -4.27 43.95 17.66
C ARG A 276 -3.24 43.28 16.77
N ALA A 277 -2.34 44.04 16.15
CA ALA A 277 -1.27 43.51 15.31
C ALA A 277 -0.31 42.65 16.13
N TRP A 278 -0.03 43.02 17.39
CA TRP A 278 0.76 42.21 18.31
C TRP A 278 0.07 40.88 18.66
N ARG A 279 -1.22 40.92 18.98
CA ARG A 279 -1.99 39.71 19.37
C ARG A 279 -2.23 38.74 18.21
N HIS A 280 -2.56 39.25 17.04
CA HIS A 280 -3.01 38.43 15.90
C HIS A 280 -1.95 38.29 14.79
N GLY A 281 -0.86 39.07 14.88
CA GLY A 281 0.25 39.00 13.94
C GLY A 281 -0.18 39.22 12.49
N ARG A 282 0.32 38.36 11.60
CA ARG A 282 0.07 38.41 10.16
C ARG A 282 -1.38 38.11 9.76
N ALA A 283 -2.20 37.60 10.67
CA ALA A 283 -3.60 37.29 10.38
C ALA A 283 -4.49 38.54 10.38
N LEU A 284 -4.03 39.68 10.91
CA LEU A 284 -4.79 40.94 10.97
C LEU A 284 -4.83 41.64 9.61
N PHE A 285 -6.01 42.12 9.22
CA PHE A 285 -6.22 42.94 8.04
C PHE A 285 -7.38 43.93 8.26
N THR A 286 -7.53 44.89 7.35
CA THR A 286 -8.65 45.84 7.36
C THR A 286 -9.82 45.29 6.55
N LEU A 287 -10.99 45.18 7.17
CA LEU A 287 -12.24 44.82 6.49
C LEU A 287 -13.06 46.09 6.26
N VAL A 288 -13.52 46.31 5.02
CA VAL A 288 -14.46 47.39 4.70
C VAL A 288 -15.87 46.80 4.57
N ASP A 289 -16.80 47.24 5.42
CA ASP A 289 -18.17 46.76 5.41
C ASP A 289 -19.03 47.52 4.40
N TYR A 290 -18.93 47.15 3.13
CA TYR A 290 -19.72 47.76 2.05
C TYR A 290 -21.23 47.51 2.17
N GLN A 291 -21.66 46.55 2.99
CA GLN A 291 -23.06 46.12 3.09
C GLN A 291 -23.74 46.61 4.38
N GLY A 292 -22.99 47.19 5.33
CA GLY A 292 -23.52 47.62 6.62
C GLY A 292 -24.00 46.45 7.49
N LYS A 293 -23.36 45.28 7.36
CA LYS A 293 -23.70 44.07 8.13
C LYS A 293 -23.14 44.07 9.56
N GLN A 294 -22.09 44.84 9.80
CA GLN A 294 -21.36 44.96 11.06
C GLN A 294 -21.57 46.35 11.71
N GLY A 295 -22.18 47.29 10.99
CA GLY A 295 -22.47 48.65 11.44
C GLY A 295 -22.77 49.57 10.26
N GLU A 296 -22.25 50.80 10.29
CA GLU A 296 -22.50 51.76 9.21
C GLU A 296 -21.84 51.33 7.90
N LYS A 297 -22.57 51.53 6.80
CA LYS A 297 -22.11 51.17 5.46
C LYS A 297 -20.84 51.95 5.10
N GLY A 298 -19.80 51.23 4.70
CA GLY A 298 -18.51 51.80 4.30
C GLY A 298 -17.51 52.00 5.44
N HIS A 299 -17.88 51.67 6.69
CA HIS A 299 -16.94 51.69 7.80
C HIS A 299 -15.88 50.59 7.68
N ARG A 300 -14.72 50.87 8.30
CA ARG A 300 -13.56 49.99 8.30
C ARG A 300 -13.39 49.37 9.67
N TYR A 301 -13.06 48.09 9.71
CA TYR A 301 -12.92 47.29 10.92
C TYR A 301 -11.57 46.57 10.94
N HIS A 302 -11.04 46.37 12.14
CA HIS A 302 -9.98 45.39 12.35
C HIS A 302 -10.58 43.99 12.20
N ALA A 303 -10.04 43.17 11.30
CA ALA A 303 -10.47 41.79 11.13
C ALA A 303 -9.27 40.86 11.11
N TRP A 304 -9.45 39.61 11.53
CA TRP A 304 -8.38 38.62 11.44
C TRP A 304 -8.87 37.26 10.96
N GLN A 305 -7.98 36.56 10.28
CA GLN A 305 -8.27 35.23 9.75
C GLN A 305 -8.33 34.20 10.89
N LEU A 306 -9.44 33.49 10.97
CA LEU A 306 -9.60 32.31 11.83
C LEU A 306 -9.23 31.04 11.04
N PRO A 307 -8.97 29.91 11.73
CA PRO A 307 -8.87 28.60 11.10
C PRO A 307 -10.03 28.33 10.13
N ASN A 308 -9.75 27.77 8.95
CA ASN A 308 -10.78 27.52 7.93
C ASN A 308 -11.55 26.24 8.23
N SER A 309 -12.80 26.17 7.75
CA SER A 309 -13.58 24.93 7.75
C SER A 309 -13.44 24.23 6.39
N TYR A 310 -13.34 22.91 6.42
CA TYR A 310 -13.13 22.09 5.23
C TYR A 310 -14.22 21.02 5.15
N GLY A 311 -14.81 20.88 3.95
CA GLY A 311 -15.78 19.83 3.65
C GLY A 311 -15.12 18.47 3.45
N ALA A 312 -15.87 17.40 3.73
CA ALA A 312 -15.50 16.04 3.38
C ALA A 312 -15.75 15.78 1.89
N LEU A 313 -14.77 15.13 1.25
CA LEU A 313 -14.91 14.59 -0.11
C LEU A 313 -15.16 13.09 -0.10
N HIS A 314 -14.59 12.40 0.89
CA HIS A 314 -14.57 10.95 0.97
C HIS A 314 -15.46 10.47 2.11
N GLU A 315 -16.14 9.35 1.90
CA GLU A 315 -16.97 8.75 2.94
C GLU A 315 -16.10 8.13 4.03
N ALA A 316 -16.38 8.48 5.29
CA ALA A 316 -15.71 7.89 6.44
C ALA A 316 -16.20 6.44 6.67
N GLN A 317 -15.26 5.52 6.76
CA GLN A 317 -15.50 4.09 6.91
C GLN A 317 -15.41 3.64 8.37
N SER A 318 -15.83 2.39 8.61
CA SER A 318 -15.81 1.80 9.96
C SER A 318 -14.40 1.71 10.56
N ARG A 319 -14.32 1.79 11.90
CA ARG A 319 -13.06 1.83 12.67
C ARG A 319 -12.29 0.50 12.71
N GLY A 320 -12.82 -0.58 12.13
CA GLY A 320 -12.24 -1.93 12.24
C GLY A 320 -10.81 -2.03 11.71
N LYS A 321 -10.54 -1.45 10.53
CA LYS A 321 -9.19 -1.42 9.94
C LYS A 321 -8.19 -0.66 10.82
N ARG A 322 -8.61 0.47 11.40
CA ARG A 322 -7.80 1.28 12.33
C ARG A 322 -7.39 0.46 13.56
N ARG A 323 -8.34 -0.21 14.21
CA ARG A 323 -8.07 -1.08 15.39
C ARG A 323 -7.05 -2.18 15.05
N ARG A 324 -7.18 -2.82 13.89
CA ARG A 324 -6.22 -3.85 13.44
C ARG A 324 -4.82 -3.29 13.25
N VAL A 325 -4.69 -2.12 12.62
CA VAL A 325 -3.37 -1.48 12.42
C VAL A 325 -2.74 -1.08 13.74
N ASN A 326 -3.50 -0.50 14.67
CA ASN A 326 -2.97 -0.10 15.97
C ASN A 326 -2.52 -1.32 16.78
N ARG A 327 -3.24 -2.45 16.72
CA ARG A 327 -2.77 -3.71 17.32
C ARG A 327 -1.45 -4.16 16.72
N GLN A 328 -1.31 -4.11 15.39
CA GLN A 328 -0.07 -4.47 14.71
C GLN A 328 1.10 -3.54 15.08
N LEU A 329 0.84 -2.24 15.27
CA LEU A 329 1.84 -1.26 15.69
C LEU A 329 2.32 -1.54 17.11
N MET A 330 1.40 -1.78 18.05
CA MET A 330 1.75 -2.18 19.43
C MET A 330 2.56 -3.48 19.45
N ASP A 331 2.11 -4.50 18.69
CA ASP A 331 2.84 -5.77 18.57
C ASP A 331 4.28 -5.57 18.02
N LEU A 332 4.46 -4.69 17.04
CA LEU A 332 5.78 -4.38 16.47
C LEU A 332 6.68 -3.62 17.43
N GLN A 333 6.11 -2.72 18.25
CA GLN A 333 6.84 -1.99 19.29
C GLN A 333 7.29 -2.93 20.42
N GLU A 334 6.39 -3.82 20.88
CA GLU A 334 6.68 -4.75 21.98
C GLU A 334 7.61 -5.90 21.57
N LYS A 335 7.43 -6.46 20.37
CA LYS A 335 8.10 -7.71 19.94
C LYS A 335 9.22 -7.48 18.92
N GLY A 336 9.39 -6.24 18.44
CA GLY A 336 10.30 -5.89 17.36
C GLY A 336 9.80 -6.34 15.97
N ALA A 337 10.40 -5.78 14.91
CA ALA A 337 10.05 -6.09 13.51
C ALA A 337 10.53 -7.48 13.02
N GLY A 338 10.93 -8.36 13.94
CA GLY A 338 11.57 -9.64 13.70
C GLY A 338 10.55 -10.72 13.34
N ASN A 339 10.68 -11.25 12.13
CA ASN A 339 10.05 -12.50 11.72
C ASN A 339 10.80 -13.72 12.31
N ASP A 340 11.39 -13.58 13.50
CA ASP A 340 12.03 -14.68 14.23
C ASP A 340 10.96 -15.44 15.03
N ARG A 341 10.01 -16.03 14.30
CA ARG A 341 9.21 -17.14 14.80
C ARG A 341 9.91 -18.48 14.59
N VAL A 342 11.23 -18.51 14.54
CA VAL A 342 11.94 -19.66 15.10
C VAL A 342 11.88 -19.42 16.60
N GLY A 343 11.03 -20.16 17.32
CA GLY A 343 10.98 -20.08 18.78
C GLY A 343 12.35 -20.46 19.35
N ARG A 344 13.25 -19.48 19.47
CA ARG A 344 14.52 -19.64 20.19
C ARG A 344 14.15 -19.72 21.66
N ARG A 345 13.93 -20.94 22.13
CA ARG A 345 13.91 -21.22 23.57
C ARG A 345 15.36 -21.08 24.04
N TYR A 346 15.65 -19.99 24.74
CA TYR A 346 16.91 -19.83 25.44
C TYR A 346 16.84 -20.69 26.70
N PHE A 347 17.73 -21.67 26.80
CA PHE A 347 17.92 -22.47 28.01
C PHE A 347 19.17 -21.97 28.71
N ALA A 348 19.09 -21.73 30.02
CA ALA A 348 20.21 -21.20 30.80
C ALA A 348 21.43 -22.14 30.84
N ASN A 349 21.24 -23.42 30.54
CA ASN A 349 22.29 -24.42 30.39
C ASN A 349 21.79 -25.62 29.57
N GLY A 350 22.73 -26.47 29.10
CA GLY A 350 22.42 -27.64 28.25
C GLY A 350 21.48 -28.67 28.90
N LYS A 351 21.50 -28.80 30.24
CA LYS A 351 20.63 -29.75 30.97
C LYS A 351 19.14 -29.41 30.86
N LEU A 352 18.80 -28.12 30.79
CA LEU A 352 17.42 -27.67 30.61
C LEU A 352 16.94 -27.87 29.16
N LEU A 353 17.85 -27.76 28.19
CA LEU A 353 17.56 -28.10 26.79
C LEU A 353 17.22 -29.59 26.65
N ASP A 354 18.00 -30.47 27.28
CA ASP A 354 17.79 -31.93 27.20
C ASP A 354 16.48 -32.36 27.87
N ARG A 355 16.13 -31.78 29.04
CA ARG A 355 14.80 -32.00 29.66
C ARG A 355 13.66 -31.53 28.78
N ALA A 356 13.82 -30.41 28.08
CA ALA A 356 12.79 -29.84 27.21
C ALA A 356 12.64 -30.57 25.87
N ARG A 357 13.65 -31.35 25.45
CA ARG A 357 13.60 -32.18 24.23
C ARG A 357 12.78 -33.46 24.41
N GLY A 358 12.52 -33.88 25.65
CA GLY A 358 11.87 -35.16 25.95
C GLY A 358 12.74 -36.36 25.54
N PRO A 359 12.43 -37.58 26.04
CA PRO A 359 13.14 -38.77 25.61
C PRO A 359 12.89 -39.00 24.13
N LEU A 360 13.95 -38.98 23.32
CA LEU A 360 13.92 -39.48 21.96
C LEU A 360 13.62 -40.99 22.04
N HIS A 361 12.35 -41.38 21.80
CA HIS A 361 12.04 -42.76 21.48
C HIS A 361 12.66 -43.08 20.14
N VAL A 362 13.72 -43.88 20.21
CA VAL A 362 14.32 -44.55 19.06
C VAL A 362 13.52 -45.83 18.89
N ASP A 363 12.59 -45.83 17.93
CA ASP A 363 11.97 -47.04 17.37
C ASP A 363 12.34 -47.14 15.89
#